data_AF-A0A558NPC6-F1
#
_entry.id   AF-A0A558NPC6-F1
#
_cell.length_a   1.000
_cell.length_b   1.000
_cell.length_c   1.000
_cell.angle_alpha   90.00
_cell.angle_beta   90.00
_cell.angle_gamma   90.00
#
_symmetry.space_group_name_H-M   'P 1'
#
loop_
_entity.id
_entity.type
_entity.pdbx_description
1 polymer ?
#
loop_
_entity_poly.entity_id
_entity_poly.type
_entity_poly.pdbx_seq_one_letter_code
_entity_poly.pdbx_strand_id
1 'polypeptide(L)'
;MNPLLDSELPTLLLFSADETLSLPPLPDVSLQQMLSLDDICAAWLEAQQGVVCLSSKRFDRHLEAAIARVRLMLPEAPLVVLLEHLSDETRLITAGVQEVLSSHQAQSGLLLHVMQMAMARRQYDIDQKHAAHHDPLTGLANRGLFQDRLDHCLVQSQRRGQDVSLLFVDIDRFRVVNELHGHQFGDLLLIACAQRLQQTLRRSDTVARLGGNSFAVILEASGDLENESMSAAVAHKISAAFQKPFSIGDEEIFSTVSIGIELASRVSYDAGQLVRHAELALHQAKREGRNVSYVFCHRSSPADKIRVGLESALHHALEREELRLAYQPQVSVSEQRFTGVEVLLRWEHPVLGDVSPSIFIPVLEETGLIERFGEWVLRNACRQYADWLSQGLVPADTKLSVNLSPRQFRQRDLADSIQQLLADAGLPPQNLTLEITESTLMYNLDHGVQVLNRLRTLGVSVAIDDFGTGYSSLAYLKDLPIDYLKIDRMFVKDIVTDSHDAAIASSIINLAHNLGLKVIAEGVEDSEMLDVLAVFGCDQYQGFFFARPLPADDIPPMVARCA
;
A
#
# COMPACT_ATOMS: atom_id res chain seq x y z
N MET A 1 43.72 -2.72 32.33
CA MET A 1 43.94 -1.33 32.74
C MET A 1 42.61 -0.61 32.59
N ASN A 2 41.99 -0.31 33.72
CA ASN A 2 40.66 0.29 33.81
C ASN A 2 40.75 1.78 33.48
N PRO A 3 40.01 2.32 32.50
CA PRO A 3 39.72 3.74 32.49
C PRO A 3 38.58 3.94 33.51
N LEU A 4 38.93 4.17 34.77
CA LEU A 4 37.96 4.62 35.76
C LEU A 4 37.47 5.99 35.29
N LEU A 5 36.20 6.01 34.93
CA LEU A 5 35.37 7.20 34.91
C LEU A 5 35.63 8.00 36.18
N ASP A 6 35.85 9.31 36.04
CA ASP A 6 35.42 10.26 37.08
C ASP A 6 33.89 10.09 37.19
N SER A 7 33.43 9.14 37.99
CA SER A 7 32.02 9.07 38.37
C SER A 7 31.82 10.08 39.50
N GLU A 8 31.29 11.26 39.16
CA GLU A 8 30.82 12.21 40.17
C GLU A 8 29.89 11.50 41.15
N LEU A 9 30.04 11.79 42.45
CA LEU A 9 29.21 11.21 43.50
C LEU A 9 27.75 11.59 43.28
N PRO A 10 26.78 10.70 43.52
CA PRO A 10 25.37 11.04 43.43
C PRO A 10 25.03 12.16 44.43
N THR A 11 24.22 13.12 43.99
CA THR A 11 23.88 14.30 44.79
C THR A 11 22.53 14.11 45.46
N LEU A 12 22.49 14.22 46.80
CA LEU A 12 21.26 14.21 47.57
C LEU A 12 20.83 15.65 47.87
N LEU A 13 19.72 16.08 47.29
CA LEU A 13 19.10 17.37 47.53
C LEU A 13 18.10 17.23 48.68
N LEU A 14 18.55 17.54 49.89
CA LEU A 14 17.76 17.36 51.11
C LEU A 14 17.00 18.65 51.45
N PHE A 15 15.67 18.57 51.46
CA PHE A 15 14.80 19.60 52.02
C PHE A 15 14.06 19.05 53.24
N SER A 16 14.00 19.82 54.32
CA SER A 16 13.30 19.43 55.54
C SER A 16 12.13 20.35 55.83
N ALA A 17 10.95 19.77 56.03
CA ALA A 17 9.71 20.52 56.21
C ALA A 17 9.53 21.08 57.63
N ASP A 18 10.09 20.41 58.65
CA ASP A 18 9.78 20.69 60.06
C ASP A 18 10.97 21.29 60.85
N GLU A 19 12.19 20.76 60.67
CA GLU A 19 13.43 21.18 61.35
C GLU A 19 14.65 20.71 60.53
N THR A 20 15.80 21.37 60.59
CA THR A 20 17.01 20.95 59.86
C THR A 20 17.49 19.57 60.34
N LEU A 21 17.16 18.53 59.56
CA LEU A 21 17.70 17.18 59.75
C LEU A 21 19.22 17.24 59.49
N SER A 22 20.03 16.91 60.49
CA SER A 22 21.47 16.73 60.31
C SER A 22 21.76 15.26 60.03
N LEU A 23 22.14 14.97 58.78
CA LEU A 23 22.66 13.66 58.40
C LEU A 23 24.17 13.61 58.72
N PRO A 24 24.70 12.45 59.16
CA PRO A 24 26.15 12.28 59.33
C PRO A 24 26.87 12.44 57.98
N PRO A 25 28.18 12.76 57.97
CA PRO A 25 28.94 12.86 56.72
C PRO A 25 28.88 11.53 55.95
N LEU A 26 28.41 11.60 54.72
CA LEU A 26 28.26 10.45 53.82
C LEU A 26 29.47 10.43 52.88
N PRO A 27 30.40 9.46 53.01
CA PRO A 27 31.66 9.48 52.25
C PRO A 27 31.47 9.36 50.73
N ASP A 28 30.34 8.80 50.28
CA ASP A 28 30.07 8.48 48.88
C ASP A 28 28.84 9.22 48.29
N VAL A 29 28.37 10.29 48.95
CA VAL A 29 27.20 11.08 48.51
C VAL A 29 27.49 12.56 48.68
N SER A 30 27.24 13.36 47.64
CA SER A 30 27.26 14.82 47.75
C SER A 30 25.95 15.30 48.36
N LEU A 31 25.96 15.69 49.65
CA LEU A 31 24.77 16.21 50.32
C LEU A 31 24.65 17.73 50.13
N GLN A 32 23.55 18.18 49.56
CA GLN A 32 23.21 19.60 49.49
C GLN A 32 21.90 19.86 50.23
N GLN A 33 21.96 20.70 51.26
CA GLN A 33 20.79 21.06 52.06
C GLN A 33 20.09 22.27 51.43
N MET A 34 18.82 22.11 51.10
CA MET A 34 18.01 23.10 50.39
C MET A 34 17.19 23.92 51.37
N LEU A 35 17.18 25.24 51.19
CA LEU A 35 16.45 26.18 52.05
C LEU A 35 14.97 26.29 51.65
N SER A 36 14.65 26.05 50.38
CA SER A 36 13.29 26.05 49.85
C SER A 36 13.08 24.94 48.83
N LEU A 37 11.81 24.59 48.57
CA LEU A 37 11.45 23.67 47.48
C LEU A 37 11.76 24.24 46.09
N ASP A 38 11.82 25.56 45.94
CA ASP A 38 12.08 26.21 44.65
C ASP A 38 13.57 26.10 44.27
N ASP A 39 14.47 26.11 45.25
CA ASP A 39 15.92 25.94 45.05
C ASP A 39 16.29 24.51 44.57
N ILE A 40 15.46 23.52 44.92
CA ILE A 40 15.67 22.11 44.51
C ILE A 40 15.71 21.98 42.98
N CYS A 41 14.87 22.74 42.25
CA CYS A 41 14.80 22.65 40.79
C CYS A 41 16.11 23.07 40.12
N ALA A 42 16.68 24.20 40.55
CA ALA A 42 17.96 24.69 40.01
C ALA A 42 19.09 23.71 40.35
N ALA A 43 19.16 23.26 41.60
CA ALA A 43 20.18 22.33 42.05
C ALA A 43 20.08 20.95 41.36
N TRP A 44 18.86 20.49 41.04
CA TRP A 44 18.66 19.23 40.33
C TRP A 44 19.10 19.30 38.86
N LEU A 45 18.86 20.44 38.19
CA LEU A 45 19.32 20.65 36.81
C LEU A 45 20.85 20.72 36.69
N GLU A 46 21.53 21.22 37.74
CA GLU A 46 22.98 21.26 37.81
C GLU A 46 23.62 19.92 38.21
N ALA A 47 22.86 19.04 38.88
CA ALA A 47 23.34 17.74 39.32
C ALA A 47 23.19 16.67 38.22
N GLN A 48 24.29 16.04 37.79
CA GLN A 48 24.23 14.93 36.84
C GLN A 48 23.49 13.69 37.37
N GLN A 49 23.51 13.46 38.69
CA GLN A 49 22.83 12.34 39.36
C GLN A 49 22.12 12.81 40.64
N GLY A 50 21.14 13.70 40.51
CA GLY A 50 20.38 14.26 41.63
C GLY A 50 19.21 13.39 42.13
N VAL A 51 19.17 13.11 43.44
CA VAL A 51 18.00 12.54 44.15
C VAL A 51 17.41 13.60 45.05
N VAL A 52 16.10 13.81 44.97
CA VAL A 52 15.38 14.71 45.87
C VAL A 52 14.99 13.93 47.12
N CYS A 53 15.29 14.49 48.29
CA CYS A 53 14.97 13.91 49.57
C CYS A 53 14.15 14.89 50.41
N LEU A 54 12.93 14.49 50.79
CA LEU A 54 12.07 15.27 51.68
C LEU A 54 12.10 14.66 53.08
N SER A 55 12.44 15.45 54.10
CA SER A 55 12.45 15.01 55.50
C SER A 55 11.30 15.65 56.28
N SER A 56 10.60 14.87 57.10
CA SER A 56 9.56 15.33 58.02
C SER A 56 9.40 14.39 59.21
N LYS A 57 8.77 14.84 60.30
CA LYS A 57 8.54 13.97 61.47
C LYS A 57 7.45 12.92 61.22
N ARG A 58 6.44 13.26 60.41
CA ARG A 58 5.27 12.41 60.15
C ARG A 58 4.69 12.69 58.76
N PHE A 59 3.89 11.76 58.25
CA PHE A 59 3.09 12.02 57.06
C PHE A 59 1.88 12.90 57.39
N ASP A 60 1.91 14.17 56.98
CA ASP A 60 0.81 15.12 57.13
C ASP A 60 0.53 15.91 55.84
N ARG A 61 -0.44 16.84 55.89
CA ARG A 61 -0.84 17.64 54.72
C ARG A 61 0.29 18.52 54.18
N HIS A 62 1.26 18.92 55.00
CA HIS A 62 2.37 19.74 54.54
C HIS A 62 3.35 18.89 53.73
N LEU A 63 3.68 17.69 54.20
CA LEU A 63 4.50 16.75 53.43
C LEU A 63 3.80 16.30 52.14
N GLU A 64 2.50 16.01 52.20
CA GLU A 64 1.70 15.64 51.02
C GLU A 64 1.71 16.77 49.96
N ALA A 65 1.56 18.03 50.38
CA ALA A 65 1.66 19.18 49.49
C ALA A 65 3.08 19.39 48.93
N ALA A 66 4.13 19.14 49.72
CA ALA A 66 5.51 19.24 49.28
C ALA A 66 5.84 18.17 48.21
N ILE A 67 5.43 16.92 48.42
CA ILE A 67 5.57 15.84 47.43
C ILE A 67 4.85 16.22 46.14
N ALA A 68 3.59 16.67 46.22
CA ALA A 68 2.82 17.08 45.05
C ALA A 68 3.52 18.20 44.27
N ARG A 69 4.10 19.19 44.97
CA ARG A 69 4.82 20.30 44.34
C ARG A 69 6.12 19.84 43.68
N VAL A 70 6.93 19.01 44.35
CA VAL A 70 8.14 18.42 43.75
C VAL A 70 7.79 17.57 42.54
N ARG A 71 6.72 16.78 42.59
CA ARG A 71 6.27 15.95 41.47
C ARG A 71 5.78 16.78 40.28
N LEU A 72 5.17 17.93 40.53
CA LEU A 72 4.75 18.86 39.49
C LEU A 72 5.95 19.54 38.82
N MET A 73 6.96 19.95 39.59
CA MET A 73 8.12 20.69 39.08
C MET A 73 9.21 19.78 38.49
N LEU A 74 9.42 18.61 39.11
CA LEU A 74 10.44 17.62 38.76
C LEU A 74 9.79 16.24 38.64
N PRO A 75 9.01 15.99 37.57
CA PRO A 75 8.27 14.75 37.42
C PRO A 75 9.19 13.53 37.29
N GLU A 76 10.42 13.71 36.78
CA GLU A 76 11.40 12.64 36.53
C GLU A 76 12.39 12.41 37.66
N ALA A 77 12.52 13.34 38.61
CA ALA A 77 13.48 13.21 39.70
C ALA A 77 13.14 12.02 40.63
N PRO A 78 14.12 11.16 40.98
CA PRO A 78 13.95 10.20 42.06
C PRO A 78 13.63 10.93 43.36
N LEU A 79 12.56 10.52 44.05
CA LEU A 79 12.09 11.14 45.30
C LEU A 79 12.13 10.12 46.42
N VAL A 80 12.87 10.45 47.47
CA VAL A 80 12.95 9.70 48.72
C VAL A 80 12.30 10.54 49.82
N VAL A 81 11.57 9.89 50.73
CA VAL A 81 11.01 10.55 51.91
C VAL A 81 11.64 9.97 53.17
N LEU A 82 12.13 10.84 54.05
CA LEU A 82 12.59 10.50 55.39
C LEU A 82 11.53 10.87 56.42
N LEU A 83 11.14 9.91 57.24
CA LEU A 83 10.21 10.09 58.36
C LEU A 83 10.87 9.78 59.69
N GLU A 84 10.55 10.48 60.78
CA GLU A 84 11.01 10.01 62.11
C GLU A 84 10.34 8.68 62.49
N HIS A 85 9.06 8.53 62.15
CA HIS A 85 8.29 7.31 62.33
C HIS A 85 7.66 6.88 61.00
N LEU A 86 7.99 5.66 60.54
CA LEU A 86 7.41 5.10 59.31
C LEU A 86 5.89 4.95 59.47
N SER A 87 5.14 5.57 58.57
CA SER A 87 3.69 5.48 58.49
C SER A 87 3.23 5.72 57.05
N ASP A 88 2.11 5.13 56.65
CA ASP A 88 1.41 5.42 55.39
C ASP A 88 2.27 5.27 54.11
N GLU A 89 3.23 4.33 54.10
CA GLU A 89 4.12 4.06 52.95
C GLU A 89 3.35 3.85 51.64
N THR A 90 2.22 3.13 51.68
CA THR A 90 1.35 2.90 50.50
C THR A 90 0.86 4.22 49.90
N ARG A 91 0.49 5.20 50.73
CA ARG A 91 0.03 6.51 50.24
C ARG A 91 1.19 7.32 49.66
N LEU A 92 2.36 7.27 50.29
CA LEU A 92 3.57 7.94 49.81
C LEU A 92 4.01 7.39 48.44
N ILE A 93 4.02 6.06 48.28
CA ILE A 93 4.33 5.42 47.00
C ILE A 93 3.30 5.82 45.94
N THR A 94 2.00 5.83 46.28
CA THR A 94 0.93 6.26 45.36
C THR A 94 1.08 7.74 44.96
N ALA A 95 1.64 8.57 45.84
CA ALA A 95 1.96 9.97 45.57
C ALA A 95 3.25 10.17 44.74
N GLY A 96 3.89 9.08 44.30
CA GLY A 96 5.06 9.10 43.41
C GLY A 96 6.41 9.10 44.12
N VAL A 97 6.46 8.82 45.43
CA VAL A 97 7.72 8.59 46.16
C VAL A 97 8.27 7.22 45.79
N GLN A 98 9.57 7.11 45.48
CA GLN A 98 10.19 5.83 45.11
C GLN A 98 10.53 4.98 46.33
N GLU A 99 11.01 5.61 47.40
CA GLU A 99 11.39 4.94 48.64
C GLU A 99 11.12 5.81 49.87
N VAL A 100 10.81 5.17 50.99
CA VAL A 100 10.57 5.82 52.29
C VAL A 100 11.49 5.20 53.33
N LEU A 101 12.15 6.02 54.16
CA LEU A 101 12.96 5.53 55.27
C LEU A 101 12.69 6.26 56.56
N SER A 102 13.00 5.58 57.66
CA SER A 102 13.14 6.25 58.94
C SER A 102 14.43 7.09 59.01
N SER A 103 14.40 8.21 59.74
CA SER A 103 15.57 9.03 60.02
C SER A 103 16.70 8.22 60.69
N HIS A 104 16.37 7.24 61.53
CA HIS A 104 17.35 6.35 62.17
C HIS A 104 18.06 5.44 61.13
N GLN A 105 17.32 4.91 60.15
CA GLN A 105 17.92 4.09 59.09
C GLN A 105 18.80 4.93 58.16
N ALA A 106 18.41 6.18 57.87
CA ALA A 106 19.25 7.10 57.09
C ALA A 106 20.60 7.37 57.78
N GLN A 107 20.64 7.43 59.11
CA GLN A 107 21.87 7.61 59.89
C GLN A 107 22.76 6.35 59.97
N SER A 108 22.22 5.18 59.60
CA SER A 108 22.91 3.88 59.67
C SER A 108 23.73 3.53 58.40
N GLY A 109 23.90 4.50 57.47
CA GLY A 109 24.65 4.30 56.23
C GLY A 109 23.87 3.64 55.08
N LEU A 110 22.56 3.39 55.25
CA LEU A 110 21.70 2.79 54.23
C LEU A 110 21.31 3.76 53.09
N LEU A 111 21.58 5.06 53.27
CA LEU A 111 21.05 6.10 52.38
C LEU A 111 21.55 5.99 50.94
N LEU A 112 22.83 5.62 50.73
CA LEU A 112 23.37 5.41 49.37
C LEU A 112 22.65 4.26 48.65
N HIS A 113 22.42 3.15 49.35
CA HIS A 113 21.71 2.00 48.77
C HIS A 113 20.28 2.35 48.38
N VAL A 114 19.59 3.12 49.23
CA VAL A 114 18.25 3.62 48.94
C VAL A 114 18.25 4.57 47.75
N MET A 115 19.20 5.50 47.68
CA MET A 115 19.31 6.41 46.54
C MET A 115 19.47 5.64 45.24
N GLN A 116 20.33 4.61 45.22
CA GLN A 116 20.51 3.73 44.07
C GLN A 116 19.22 2.97 43.72
N MET A 117 18.50 2.44 44.71
CA MET A 117 17.20 1.78 44.50
C MET A 117 16.16 2.76 43.95
N ALA A 118 16.08 3.97 44.50
CA ALA A 118 15.15 5.00 44.06
C ALA A 118 15.44 5.46 42.63
N MET A 119 16.72 5.65 42.28
CA MET A 119 17.15 5.92 40.91
C MET A 119 16.78 4.77 39.97
N ALA A 120 17.11 3.52 40.32
CA ALA A 120 16.82 2.35 39.49
C ALA A 120 15.32 2.14 39.29
N ARG A 121 14.52 2.31 40.33
CA ARG A 121 13.06 2.21 40.27
C ARG A 121 12.44 3.32 39.44
N ARG A 122 12.97 4.55 39.57
CA ARG A 122 12.53 5.67 38.75
C ARG A 122 12.88 5.46 37.27
N GLN A 123 14.08 4.98 36.99
CA GLN A 123 14.50 4.64 35.64
C GLN A 123 13.61 3.53 35.07
N TYR A 124 13.33 2.48 35.84
CA TYR A 124 12.41 1.42 35.44
C TYR A 124 11.00 1.92 35.14
N ASP A 125 10.46 2.82 35.96
CA ASP A 125 9.14 3.43 35.72
C ASP A 125 9.12 4.29 34.45
N ILE A 126 10.21 5.02 34.18
CA ILE A 126 10.38 5.82 32.95
C ILE A 126 10.48 4.89 31.74
N ASP A 127 11.30 3.84 31.82
CA ASP A 127 11.49 2.86 30.77
C ASP A 127 10.20 2.08 30.48
N GLN A 128 9.43 1.70 31.51
CA GLN A 128 8.11 1.09 31.34
C GLN A 128 7.13 2.03 30.63
N LYS A 129 7.09 3.31 31.03
CA LYS A 129 6.24 4.30 30.35
C LYS A 129 6.65 4.50 28.90
N HIS A 130 7.95 4.57 28.63
CA HIS A 130 8.48 4.63 27.27
C HIS A 130 8.10 3.38 26.48
N ALA A 131 8.31 2.18 27.01
CA ALA A 131 7.96 0.91 26.36
C ALA A 131 6.44 0.75 26.14
N ALA A 132 5.60 1.31 27.01
CA ALA A 132 4.15 1.30 26.85
C ALA A 132 3.67 2.20 25.71
N HIS A 133 4.44 3.24 25.35
CA HIS A 133 4.02 4.29 24.41
C HIS A 133 4.86 4.40 23.13
N HIS A 134 6.01 3.71 23.04
CA HIS A 134 6.90 3.75 21.89
C HIS A 134 7.09 2.38 21.24
N ASP A 135 7.37 2.38 19.94
CA ASP A 135 7.77 1.20 19.18
C ASP A 135 9.22 0.85 19.54
N PRO A 136 9.52 -0.38 20.01
CA PRO A 136 10.84 -0.72 20.54
C PRO A 136 11.93 -0.79 19.47
N LEU A 137 11.58 -0.95 18.19
CA LEU A 137 12.55 -1.00 17.11
C LEU A 137 12.97 0.39 16.65
N THR A 138 11.99 1.28 16.43
CA THR A 138 12.21 2.59 15.81
C THR A 138 12.28 3.74 16.81
N GLY A 139 11.82 3.54 18.05
CA GLY A 139 11.69 4.59 19.06
C GLY A 139 10.56 5.59 18.80
N LEU A 140 9.81 5.42 17.70
CA LEU A 140 8.66 6.26 17.36
C LEU A 140 7.48 6.00 18.29
N ALA A 141 6.46 6.86 18.24
CA ALA A 141 5.19 6.58 18.92
C ALA A 141 4.61 5.24 18.43
N ASN A 142 4.14 4.40 19.36
CA ASN A 142 3.39 3.19 19.00
C ASN A 142 1.91 3.52 18.74
N ARG A 143 1.12 2.50 18.41
CA ARG A 143 -0.32 2.66 18.14
C ARG A 143 -1.10 3.33 19.28
N GLY A 144 -0.75 3.06 20.54
CA GLY A 144 -1.42 3.64 21.71
C GLY A 144 -1.15 5.14 21.83
N LEU A 145 0.12 5.55 21.78
CA LEU A 145 0.50 6.97 21.83
C LEU A 145 0.05 7.75 20.60
N PHE A 146 0.05 7.11 19.43
CA PHE A 146 -0.52 7.69 18.21
C PHE A 146 -1.99 8.05 18.38
N GLN A 147 -2.81 7.12 18.89
CA GLN A 147 -4.24 7.35 19.07
C GLN A 147 -4.51 8.47 20.08
N ASP A 148 -3.80 8.46 21.21
CA ASP A 148 -3.90 9.51 22.23
C ASP A 148 -3.58 10.90 21.67
N ARG A 149 -2.49 11.01 20.90
CA ARG A 149 -2.12 12.27 20.23
C ARG A 149 -3.14 12.67 19.18
N LEU A 150 -3.64 11.74 18.37
CA LEU A 150 -4.65 12.03 17.35
C LEU A 150 -5.92 12.59 18.00
N ASP A 151 -6.43 11.95 19.05
CA ASP A 151 -7.62 12.39 19.77
C ASP A 151 -7.42 13.79 20.37
N HIS A 152 -6.25 14.04 20.97
CA HIS A 152 -5.89 15.36 21.49
C HIS A 152 -5.85 16.44 20.38
N CYS A 153 -5.18 16.16 19.26
CA CYS A 153 -5.08 17.09 18.12
C CYS A 153 -6.45 17.41 17.55
N LEU A 154 -7.34 16.43 17.40
CA LEU A 154 -8.69 16.62 16.85
C LEU A 154 -9.55 17.52 17.74
N VAL A 155 -9.52 17.32 19.06
CA VAL A 155 -10.24 18.18 20.01
C VAL A 155 -9.72 19.61 19.97
N GLN A 156 -8.39 19.79 19.91
CA GLN A 156 -7.78 21.11 19.84
C GLN A 156 -8.09 21.83 18.52
N SER A 157 -8.01 21.08 17.41
CA SER A 157 -8.28 21.52 16.04
C SER A 157 -9.70 22.05 15.88
N GLN A 158 -10.69 21.28 16.36
CA GLN A 158 -12.10 21.67 16.34
C GLN A 158 -12.37 22.97 17.11
N ARG A 159 -11.64 23.21 18.21
CA ARG A 159 -11.77 24.44 19.02
C ARG A 159 -11.11 25.66 18.39
N ARG A 160 -9.99 25.47 17.68
CA ARG A 160 -9.18 26.56 17.12
C ARG A 160 -9.51 26.89 15.67
N GLY A 161 -10.31 26.05 14.99
CA GLY A 161 -10.57 26.18 13.55
C GLY A 161 -9.34 25.90 12.69
N GLN A 162 -8.34 25.24 13.25
CA GLN A 162 -7.08 24.89 12.60
C GLN A 162 -7.11 23.40 12.29
N ASP A 163 -7.29 23.03 11.03
CA ASP A 163 -7.54 21.64 10.65
C ASP A 163 -6.27 20.75 10.81
N VAL A 164 -6.44 19.43 10.86
CA VAL A 164 -5.37 18.44 11.09
C VAL A 164 -5.32 17.50 9.89
N SER A 165 -4.14 17.19 9.39
CA SER A 165 -3.97 16.19 8.32
C SER A 165 -3.34 14.92 8.87
N LEU A 166 -3.90 13.78 8.50
CA LEU A 166 -3.36 12.46 8.80
C LEU A 166 -2.78 11.83 7.54
N LEU A 167 -1.52 11.40 7.62
CA LEU A 167 -0.84 10.70 6.53
C LEU A 167 -0.52 9.28 6.98
N PHE A 168 -0.89 8.30 6.17
CA PHE A 168 -0.39 6.93 6.26
C PHE A 168 0.70 6.72 5.23
N VAL A 169 1.86 6.23 5.67
CA VAL A 169 3.06 6.05 4.82
C VAL A 169 3.47 4.58 4.88
N ASP A 170 3.63 3.95 3.72
CA ASP A 170 4.02 2.54 3.63
C ASP A 170 5.26 2.37 2.76
N ILE A 171 6.25 1.64 3.27
CA ILE A 171 7.47 1.34 2.51
C ILE A 171 7.14 0.33 1.41
N ASP A 172 7.30 0.75 0.16
CA ASP A 172 6.99 -0.08 -0.99
C ASP A 172 7.93 -1.28 -1.09
N ARG A 173 7.37 -2.44 -1.45
CA ARG A 173 8.12 -3.70 -1.65
C ARG A 173 9.00 -4.12 -0.46
N PHE A 174 8.72 -3.65 0.77
CA PHE A 174 9.45 -4.03 1.98
C PHE A 174 9.56 -5.55 2.18
N ARG A 175 8.52 -6.30 1.80
CA ARG A 175 8.53 -7.76 1.81
C ARG A 175 9.64 -8.35 0.92
N VAL A 176 9.87 -7.78 -0.25
CA VAL A 176 10.94 -8.23 -1.18
C VAL A 176 12.31 -7.98 -0.55
N VAL A 177 12.50 -6.85 0.14
CA VAL A 177 13.74 -6.57 0.88
C VAL A 177 13.98 -7.65 1.95
N ASN A 178 12.96 -8.01 2.73
CA ASN A 178 13.07 -9.07 3.72
C ASN A 178 13.36 -10.45 3.11
N GLU A 179 12.75 -10.76 1.97
CA GLU A 179 12.95 -12.03 1.28
C GLU A 179 14.37 -12.16 0.70
N LEU A 180 14.98 -11.05 0.27
CA LEU A 180 16.32 -11.04 -0.33
C LEU A 180 17.46 -10.87 0.69
N HIS A 181 17.30 -10.00 1.70
CA HIS A 181 18.37 -9.62 2.64
C HIS A 181 18.11 -10.09 4.08
N GLY A 182 16.96 -10.71 4.35
CA GLY A 182 16.56 -11.20 5.66
C GLY A 182 15.94 -10.13 6.57
N HIS A 183 15.28 -10.59 7.64
CA HIS A 183 14.52 -9.72 8.54
C HIS A 183 15.37 -8.71 9.31
N GLN A 184 16.59 -9.06 9.71
CA GLN A 184 17.49 -8.13 10.42
C GLN A 184 17.85 -6.92 9.54
N PHE A 185 18.00 -7.14 8.23
CA PHE A 185 18.25 -6.07 7.29
C PHE A 185 17.02 -5.18 7.11
N GLY A 186 15.83 -5.79 7.02
CA GLY A 186 14.56 -5.05 7.02
C GLY A 186 14.36 -4.20 8.27
N ASP A 187 14.76 -4.69 9.44
CA ASP A 187 14.71 -3.94 10.69
C ASP A 187 15.61 -2.69 10.64
N LEU A 188 16.83 -2.82 10.10
CA LEU A 188 17.72 -1.67 9.89
C LEU A 188 17.14 -0.67 8.88
N LEU A 189 16.47 -1.16 7.83
CA LEU A 189 15.78 -0.30 6.88
C LEU A 189 14.64 0.46 7.56
N LEU A 190 13.84 -0.19 8.42
CA LEU A 190 12.77 0.46 9.18
C LEU A 190 13.31 1.56 10.10
N ILE A 191 14.43 1.32 10.78
CA ILE A 191 15.10 2.33 11.61
C ILE A 191 15.55 3.52 10.75
N ALA A 192 16.17 3.27 9.59
CA ALA A 192 16.62 4.32 8.69
C ALA A 192 15.44 5.11 8.10
N CYS A 193 14.33 4.46 7.76
CA CYS A 193 13.09 5.12 7.33
C CYS A 193 12.49 6.00 8.42
N ALA A 194 12.47 5.52 9.67
CA ALA A 194 12.00 6.29 10.82
C ALA A 194 12.82 7.57 11.02
N GLN A 195 14.16 7.46 11.00
CA GLN A 195 15.06 8.61 11.10
C GLN A 195 14.85 9.61 9.95
N ARG A 196 14.69 9.11 8.72
CA ARG A 196 14.46 9.95 7.55
C ARG A 196 13.12 10.70 7.63
N LEU A 197 12.06 10.06 8.12
CA LEU A 197 10.78 10.72 8.38
C LEU A 197 10.92 11.82 9.42
N GLN A 198 11.58 11.54 10.55
CA GLN A 198 11.81 12.53 11.62
C GLN A 198 12.64 13.72 11.16
N GLN A 199 13.65 13.52 10.30
CA GLN A 199 14.45 14.60 9.72
C GLN A 199 13.67 15.43 8.68
N THR A 200 12.69 14.80 8.03
CA THR A 200 11.87 15.45 7.01
C THR A 200 10.78 16.34 7.62
N LEU A 201 10.27 15.96 8.79
CA LEU A 201 9.13 16.58 9.44
C LEU A 201 9.54 17.56 10.54
N ARG A 202 8.61 18.39 11.01
CA ARG A 202 8.86 19.36 12.08
C ARG A 202 8.71 18.68 13.44
N ARG A 203 9.30 19.28 14.48
CA ARG A 203 9.13 18.79 15.88
C ARG A 203 7.69 18.81 16.38
N SER A 204 6.84 19.66 15.80
CA SER A 204 5.39 19.70 16.08
C SER A 204 4.64 18.52 15.49
N ASP A 205 5.17 17.90 14.43
CA ASP A 205 4.49 16.80 13.76
C ASP A 205 4.76 15.51 14.53
N THR A 206 3.75 14.64 14.60
CA THR A 206 3.90 13.34 15.25
C THR A 206 4.18 12.27 14.20
N VAL A 207 5.22 11.46 14.42
CA VAL A 207 5.51 10.27 13.61
C VAL A 207 5.36 9.03 14.48
N ALA A 208 4.58 8.07 14.00
CA ALA A 208 4.29 6.81 14.68
C ALA A 208 4.56 5.61 13.76
N ARG A 209 4.88 4.47 14.36
CA ARG A 209 4.90 3.18 13.67
C ARG A 209 3.73 2.33 14.17
N LEU A 210 2.85 1.96 13.26
CA LEU A 210 1.60 1.25 13.58
C LEU A 210 1.73 -0.28 13.49
N GLY A 211 2.85 -0.76 12.96
CA GLY A 211 3.20 -2.17 12.77
C GLY A 211 3.71 -2.45 11.36
N GLY A 212 4.44 -3.56 11.20
CA GLY A 212 4.99 -3.97 9.90
C GLY A 212 5.89 -2.89 9.27
N ASN A 213 5.55 -2.50 8.04
CA ASN A 213 6.22 -1.49 7.23
C ASN A 213 5.45 -0.16 7.11
N SER A 214 4.43 0.04 7.97
CA SER A 214 3.53 1.18 7.91
C SER A 214 3.77 2.18 9.05
N PHE A 215 3.85 3.44 8.67
CA PHE A 215 4.00 4.60 9.54
C PHE A 215 2.76 5.49 9.43
N ALA A 216 2.51 6.28 10.48
CA ALA A 216 1.50 7.32 10.46
C ALA A 216 2.12 8.66 10.87
N VAL A 217 1.67 9.73 10.24
CA VAL A 217 2.12 11.09 10.49
C VAL A 217 0.92 12.00 10.74
N ILE A 218 0.91 12.68 11.88
CA ILE A 218 -0.08 13.71 12.20
C ILE A 218 0.56 15.06 11.95
N LEU A 219 -0.04 15.83 11.03
CA LEU A 219 0.36 17.20 10.72
C LEU A 219 -0.62 18.15 11.40
N GLU A 220 -0.10 18.92 12.34
CA GLU A 220 -0.81 20.02 12.98
C GLU A 220 -0.64 21.29 12.14
N ALA A 221 -1.72 22.03 11.90
CA ALA A 221 -1.66 23.25 11.10
C ALA A 221 -0.75 24.32 11.72
N SER A 222 0.02 25.00 10.87
CA SER A 222 0.80 26.18 11.23
C SER A 222 0.35 27.38 10.39
N GLY A 223 -0.52 28.23 10.96
CA GLY A 223 -0.93 29.51 10.35
C GLY A 223 -2.12 29.43 9.38
N ASP A 224 -2.23 30.43 8.50
CA ASP A 224 -3.40 30.71 7.64
C ASP A 224 -3.38 29.99 6.26
N LEU A 225 -2.51 28.98 6.07
CA LEU A 225 -2.42 28.26 4.81
C LEU A 225 -3.57 27.23 4.67
N GLU A 226 -4.07 27.04 3.45
CA GLU A 226 -5.00 25.95 3.14
C GLU A 226 -4.33 24.59 3.41
N ASN A 227 -4.85 23.85 4.39
CA ASN A 227 -4.24 22.62 4.92
C ASN A 227 -4.07 21.49 3.90
N GLU A 228 -4.89 21.45 2.85
CA GLU A 228 -4.73 20.48 1.76
C GLU A 228 -3.44 20.70 0.97
N SER A 229 -3.15 21.96 0.62
CA SER A 229 -1.90 22.31 -0.07
C SER A 229 -0.67 22.02 0.80
N MET A 230 -0.77 22.25 2.11
CA MET A 230 0.29 21.93 3.07
C MET A 230 0.55 20.42 3.16
N SER A 231 -0.50 19.61 3.33
CA SER A 231 -0.37 18.15 3.47
C SER A 231 0.18 17.50 2.19
N ALA A 232 -0.27 17.96 1.01
CA ALA A 232 0.29 17.53 -0.27
C ALA A 232 1.78 17.90 -0.41
N ALA A 233 2.17 19.12 0.00
CA ALA A 233 3.58 19.55 -0.02
C ALA A 233 4.45 18.71 0.92
N VAL A 234 3.96 18.38 2.12
CA VAL A 234 4.67 17.50 3.07
C VAL A 234 4.78 16.08 2.52
N ALA A 235 3.73 15.53 1.92
CA ALA A 235 3.79 14.22 1.29
C ALA A 235 4.81 14.18 0.15
N HIS A 236 4.84 15.20 -0.71
CA HIS A 236 5.85 15.31 -1.76
C HIS A 236 7.28 15.40 -1.17
N LYS A 237 7.46 16.16 -0.06
CA LYS A 237 8.73 16.24 0.65
C LYS A 237 9.18 14.88 1.19
N ILE A 238 8.26 14.09 1.76
CA ILE A 238 8.52 12.72 2.21
C ILE A 238 8.93 11.85 1.01
N SER A 239 8.13 11.80 -0.06
CA SER A 239 8.46 10.99 -1.23
C SER A 239 9.83 11.35 -1.83
N ALA A 240 10.14 12.65 -1.95
CA ALA A 240 11.45 13.10 -2.43
C ALA A 240 12.61 12.70 -1.50
N ALA A 241 12.41 12.69 -0.18
CA ALA A 241 13.41 12.20 0.76
C ALA A 241 13.70 10.70 0.57
N PHE A 242 12.67 9.91 0.26
CA PHE A 242 12.77 8.47 0.04
C PHE A 242 13.37 8.09 -1.33
N GLN A 243 13.49 9.02 -2.28
CA GLN A 243 14.21 8.78 -3.54
C GLN A 243 15.72 8.60 -3.35
N LYS A 244 16.29 9.06 -2.22
CA LYS A 244 17.70 8.85 -1.89
C LYS A 244 17.93 7.42 -1.41
N PRO A 245 19.07 6.77 -1.75
CA PRO A 245 19.36 5.43 -1.25
C PRO A 245 19.46 5.40 0.28
N PHE A 246 19.18 4.25 0.87
CA PHE A 246 19.45 3.94 2.27
C PHE A 246 20.76 3.19 2.38
N SER A 247 21.75 3.77 3.06
CA SER A 247 23.03 3.11 3.35
C SER A 247 22.88 2.25 4.61
N ILE A 248 22.96 0.93 4.46
CA ILE A 248 22.82 -0.04 5.55
C ILE A 248 24.05 -0.95 5.50
N GLY A 249 24.99 -0.74 6.42
CA GLY A 249 26.31 -1.38 6.33
C GLY A 249 27.06 -0.91 5.09
N ASP A 250 27.49 -1.86 4.26
CA ASP A 250 28.20 -1.61 3.00
C ASP A 250 27.27 -1.62 1.76
N GLU A 251 25.95 -1.79 1.96
CA GLU A 251 24.96 -1.86 0.87
C GLU A 251 24.12 -0.57 0.75
N GLU A 252 23.74 -0.24 -0.48
CA GLU A 252 22.78 0.83 -0.79
C GLU A 252 21.46 0.25 -1.30
N ILE A 253 20.35 0.56 -0.63
CA ILE A 253 19.02 0.10 -1.01
C ILE A 253 18.16 1.27 -1.48
N PHE A 254 17.49 1.10 -2.61
CA PHE A 254 16.46 2.03 -3.09
C PHE A 254 15.09 1.52 -2.67
N SER A 255 14.36 2.34 -1.92
CA SER A 255 12.98 2.04 -1.52
C SER A 255 12.13 3.29 -1.61
N THR A 256 10.97 3.16 -2.25
CA THR A 256 9.97 4.23 -2.34
C THR A 256 8.93 4.09 -1.23
N VAL A 257 8.04 5.08 -1.13
CA VAL A 257 6.88 5.03 -0.23
C VAL A 257 5.60 5.37 -0.98
N SER A 258 4.52 4.70 -0.61
CA SER A 258 3.15 5.09 -0.96
C SER A 258 2.54 5.85 0.21
N ILE A 259 1.80 6.93 -0.06
CA ILE A 259 1.25 7.81 0.97
C ILE A 259 -0.25 8.01 0.77
N GLY A 260 -1.06 7.74 1.80
CA GLY A 260 -2.47 8.11 1.86
C GLY A 260 -2.67 9.31 2.79
N ILE A 261 -3.47 10.29 2.40
CA ILE A 261 -3.67 11.54 3.14
C ILE A 261 -5.16 11.76 3.38
N GLU A 262 -5.57 12.15 4.58
CA GLU A 262 -6.93 12.61 4.86
C GLU A 262 -6.91 13.84 5.79
N LEU A 263 -7.90 14.72 5.64
CA LEU A 263 -8.07 15.93 6.44
C LEU A 263 -9.19 15.74 7.47
N ALA A 264 -8.96 16.12 8.72
CA ALA A 264 -9.93 15.97 9.80
C ALA A 264 -11.24 16.72 9.51
N SER A 265 -11.16 17.89 8.90
CA SER A 265 -12.31 18.69 8.46
C SER A 265 -13.24 17.94 7.51
N ARG A 266 -12.72 17.02 6.67
CA ARG A 266 -13.51 16.23 5.70
C ARG A 266 -14.34 15.12 6.34
N VAL A 267 -13.97 14.73 7.56
CA VAL A 267 -14.63 13.66 8.33
C VAL A 267 -15.24 14.18 9.63
N SER A 268 -15.51 15.48 9.71
CA SER A 268 -16.08 16.13 10.90
C SER A 268 -15.30 15.84 12.19
N TYR A 269 -13.98 15.72 12.08
CA TYR A 269 -13.07 15.44 13.19
C TYR A 269 -13.29 14.08 13.88
N ASP A 270 -13.91 13.11 13.20
CA ASP A 270 -14.02 11.72 13.70
C ASP A 270 -12.71 10.95 13.47
N ALA A 271 -12.04 10.56 14.56
CA ALA A 271 -10.75 9.87 14.51
C ALA A 271 -10.81 8.53 13.75
N GLY A 272 -11.91 7.78 13.91
CA GLY A 272 -12.08 6.48 13.27
C GLY A 272 -12.22 6.59 11.76
N GLN A 273 -13.05 7.53 11.27
CA GLN A 273 -13.18 7.83 9.85
C GLN A 273 -11.89 8.40 9.27
N LEU A 274 -11.21 9.29 10.01
CA LEU A 274 -9.94 9.88 9.58
C LEU A 274 -8.88 8.80 9.30
N VAL A 275 -8.69 7.88 10.25
CA VAL A 275 -7.78 6.74 10.10
C VAL A 275 -8.20 5.86 8.92
N ARG A 276 -9.47 5.46 8.85
CA ARG A 276 -9.98 4.58 7.80
C ARG A 276 -9.80 5.18 6.40
N HIS A 277 -10.11 6.46 6.23
CA HIS A 277 -10.00 7.12 4.92
C HIS A 277 -8.54 7.31 4.50
N ALA A 278 -7.65 7.65 5.44
CA ALA A 278 -6.23 7.73 5.13
C ALA A 278 -5.65 6.36 4.72
N GLU A 279 -6.09 5.26 5.35
CA GLU A 279 -5.73 3.90 4.92
C GLU A 279 -6.28 3.55 3.53
N LEU A 280 -7.52 3.94 3.22
CA LEU A 280 -8.11 3.74 1.89
C LEU A 280 -7.35 4.52 0.81
N ALA A 281 -6.96 5.78 1.09
CA ALA A 281 -6.12 6.56 0.20
C ALA A 281 -4.75 5.93 -0.02
N LEU A 282 -4.14 5.36 1.04
CA LEU A 282 -2.88 4.64 0.92
C LEU A 282 -3.04 3.41 0.02
N HIS A 283 -4.14 2.66 0.17
CA HIS A 283 -4.42 1.52 -0.68
C HIS A 283 -4.59 1.94 -2.15
N GLN A 284 -5.26 3.06 -2.41
CA GLN A 284 -5.37 3.64 -3.75
C GLN A 284 -4.01 4.03 -4.32
N ALA A 285 -3.15 4.69 -3.53
CA ALA A 285 -1.79 5.02 -3.93
C ALA A 285 -0.98 3.77 -4.32
N LYS A 286 -1.15 2.65 -3.59
CA LYS A 286 -0.49 1.38 -3.93
C LYS A 286 -1.02 0.75 -5.23
N ARG A 287 -2.29 0.98 -5.56
CA ARG A 287 -2.93 0.49 -6.79
C ARG A 287 -2.52 1.28 -8.03
N GLU A 288 -2.37 2.59 -7.90
CA GLU A 288 -2.00 3.50 -9.01
C GLU A 288 -0.52 3.44 -9.41
N GLY A 289 0.23 2.44 -8.91
CA GLY A 289 1.62 2.19 -9.31
C GLY A 289 2.65 2.29 -8.19
N ARG A 290 2.24 2.67 -6.96
CA ARG A 290 3.13 2.96 -5.82
C ARG A 290 4.02 4.19 -6.06
N ASN A 291 4.82 4.60 -5.07
CA ASN A 291 5.63 5.83 -5.15
C ASN A 291 4.81 7.10 -5.46
N VAL A 292 3.56 7.14 -5.00
CA VAL A 292 2.64 8.27 -5.18
C VAL A 292 1.96 8.59 -3.85
N SER A 293 1.50 9.84 -3.72
CA SER A 293 0.67 10.28 -2.61
C SER A 293 -0.75 10.54 -3.10
N TYR A 294 -1.74 10.02 -2.38
CA TYR A 294 -3.15 10.19 -2.70
C TYR A 294 -3.87 10.90 -1.56
N VAL A 295 -4.55 12.00 -1.85
CA VAL A 295 -5.43 12.67 -0.88
C VAL A 295 -6.82 12.07 -0.99
N PHE A 296 -7.31 11.52 0.11
CA PHE A 296 -8.68 11.02 0.20
C PHE A 296 -9.63 12.17 -0.08
N CYS A 297 -10.37 12.07 -1.18
CA CYS A 297 -11.31 13.09 -1.59
C CYS A 297 -12.71 12.61 -1.24
N HIS A 298 -13.37 13.25 -0.26
CA HIS A 298 -14.78 12.97 0.11
C HIS A 298 -15.79 13.45 -0.92
N ARG A 299 -15.37 13.71 -2.17
CA ARG A 299 -16.26 13.38 -3.27
C ARG A 299 -16.27 11.86 -3.30
N SER A 300 -17.22 11.25 -2.57
CA SER A 300 -17.69 9.93 -2.95
C SER A 300 -18.03 10.07 -4.42
N SER A 301 -17.11 9.66 -5.29
CA SER A 301 -17.39 9.70 -6.70
C SER A 301 -18.66 8.87 -6.83
N PRO A 302 -19.68 9.32 -7.58
CA PRO A 302 -20.72 8.41 -8.01
C PRO A 302 -20.13 7.07 -8.45
N ALA A 303 -18.93 7.08 -9.06
CA ALA A 303 -18.15 5.90 -9.42
C ALA A 303 -17.83 4.95 -8.25
N ASP A 304 -17.48 5.41 -7.04
CA ASP A 304 -17.09 4.51 -5.93
C ASP A 304 -18.29 3.82 -5.27
N LYS A 305 -19.42 4.53 -5.14
CA LYS A 305 -20.69 3.92 -4.69
C LYS A 305 -21.27 2.99 -5.76
N ILE A 306 -21.16 3.38 -7.04
CA ILE A 306 -21.47 2.50 -8.17
C ILE A 306 -20.58 1.26 -8.10
N ARG A 307 -19.28 1.39 -7.79
CA ARG A 307 -18.32 0.28 -7.75
C ARG A 307 -18.65 -0.76 -6.68
N VAL A 308 -18.97 -0.35 -5.45
CA VAL A 308 -19.38 -1.30 -4.39
C VAL A 308 -20.70 -1.99 -4.73
N GLY A 309 -21.64 -1.27 -5.33
CA GLY A 309 -22.88 -1.87 -5.85
C GLY A 309 -22.62 -2.85 -7.00
N LEU A 310 -21.69 -2.50 -7.90
CA LEU A 310 -21.29 -3.31 -9.05
C LEU A 310 -20.60 -4.59 -8.62
N GLU A 311 -19.69 -4.52 -7.64
CA GLU A 311 -19.00 -5.69 -7.07
C GLU A 311 -20.00 -6.68 -6.49
N SER A 312 -20.94 -6.22 -5.67
CA SER A 312 -21.99 -7.06 -5.09
C SER A 312 -22.88 -7.69 -6.17
N ALA A 313 -23.23 -6.94 -7.22
CA ALA A 313 -24.03 -7.45 -8.33
C ALA A 313 -23.26 -8.49 -9.16
N LEU A 314 -21.99 -8.22 -9.50
CA LEU A 314 -21.12 -9.14 -10.25
C LEU A 314 -20.89 -10.45 -9.50
N HIS A 315 -20.85 -10.42 -8.16
CA HIS A 315 -20.71 -11.62 -7.35
C HIS A 315 -21.85 -12.63 -7.59
N HIS A 316 -23.04 -12.15 -7.93
CA HIS A 316 -24.22 -12.97 -8.22
C HIS A 316 -24.53 -13.11 -9.72
N ALA A 317 -23.88 -12.35 -10.60
CA ALA A 317 -24.21 -12.30 -12.03
C ALA A 317 -24.10 -13.68 -12.73
N LEU A 318 -23.11 -14.50 -12.33
CA LEU A 318 -22.97 -15.88 -12.83
C LEU A 318 -24.12 -16.78 -12.40
N GLU A 319 -24.59 -16.66 -11.15
CA GLU A 319 -25.68 -17.48 -10.58
C GLU A 319 -27.05 -17.07 -11.12
N ARG A 320 -27.18 -15.82 -11.57
CA ARG A 320 -28.42 -15.22 -12.08
C ARG A 320 -28.53 -15.24 -13.60
N GLU A 321 -27.57 -15.86 -14.30
CA GLU A 321 -27.56 -15.95 -15.76
C GLU A 321 -27.62 -14.57 -16.46
N GLU A 322 -27.00 -13.55 -15.85
CA GLU A 322 -27.02 -12.16 -16.36
C GLU A 322 -25.96 -11.91 -17.46
N LEU A 323 -25.18 -12.92 -17.81
CA LEU A 323 -24.05 -12.81 -18.74
C LEU A 323 -24.41 -13.40 -20.10
N ARG A 324 -23.97 -12.72 -21.15
CA ARG A 324 -24.04 -13.24 -22.53
C ARG A 324 -22.71 -13.05 -23.24
N LEU A 325 -22.49 -13.88 -24.25
CA LEU A 325 -21.35 -13.77 -25.15
C LEU A 325 -21.82 -13.12 -26.46
N ALA A 326 -21.09 -12.09 -26.88
CA ALA A 326 -21.18 -11.55 -28.23
C ALA A 326 -19.93 -11.98 -29.01
N TYR A 327 -20.08 -12.12 -30.32
CA TYR A 327 -19.05 -12.61 -31.23
C TYR A 327 -18.81 -11.57 -32.31
N GLN A 328 -17.57 -11.12 -32.46
CA GLN A 328 -17.18 -10.17 -33.50
C GLN A 328 -16.42 -10.92 -34.61
N PRO A 329 -16.94 -10.95 -35.86
CA PRO A 329 -16.26 -11.63 -36.97
C PRO A 329 -14.90 -11.04 -37.31
N GLN A 330 -13.97 -11.92 -37.66
CA GLN A 330 -12.64 -11.62 -38.19
C GLN A 330 -12.57 -12.10 -39.64
N VAL A 331 -12.10 -11.26 -40.56
CA VAL A 331 -12.13 -11.52 -42.01
C VAL A 331 -10.74 -11.30 -42.61
N SER A 332 -10.39 -12.10 -43.62
CA SER A 332 -9.15 -11.91 -44.37
C SER A 332 -9.23 -10.65 -45.21
N VAL A 333 -8.19 -9.82 -45.17
CA VAL A 333 -8.12 -8.59 -45.96
C VAL A 333 -8.06 -8.91 -47.47
N SER A 334 -7.22 -9.87 -47.86
CA SER A 334 -6.96 -10.22 -49.26
C SER A 334 -8.03 -11.13 -49.86
N GLU A 335 -8.47 -12.14 -49.11
CA GLU A 335 -9.39 -13.17 -49.61
C GLU A 335 -10.86 -12.85 -49.31
N GLN A 336 -11.13 -11.85 -48.46
CA GLN A 336 -12.48 -11.50 -47.99
C GLN A 336 -13.25 -12.68 -47.37
N ARG A 337 -12.52 -13.73 -46.98
CA ARG A 337 -13.09 -14.92 -46.35
C ARG A 337 -13.19 -14.73 -44.84
N PHE A 338 -14.16 -15.41 -44.25
CA PHE A 338 -14.27 -15.51 -42.80
C PHE A 338 -13.08 -16.29 -42.24
N THR A 339 -12.46 -15.76 -41.18
CA THR A 339 -11.26 -16.34 -40.55
C THR A 339 -11.48 -16.74 -39.09
N GLY A 340 -12.47 -16.15 -38.43
CA GLY A 340 -12.75 -16.44 -37.04
C GLY A 340 -13.72 -15.47 -36.39
N VAL A 341 -13.83 -15.55 -35.07
CA VAL A 341 -14.54 -14.59 -34.25
C VAL A 341 -13.76 -14.28 -32.98
N GLU A 342 -13.85 -13.05 -32.52
CA GLU A 342 -13.48 -12.67 -31.15
C GLU A 342 -14.70 -12.74 -30.23
N VAL A 343 -14.51 -13.33 -29.06
CA VAL A 343 -15.54 -13.43 -28.02
C VAL A 343 -15.45 -12.24 -27.08
N LEU A 344 -16.59 -11.57 -26.92
CA LEU A 344 -16.72 -10.39 -26.10
C LEU A 344 -17.80 -10.62 -25.04
N LEU A 345 -17.38 -10.59 -23.77
CA LEU A 345 -18.30 -10.71 -22.65
C LEU A 345 -19.23 -9.49 -22.58
N ARG A 346 -20.50 -9.72 -22.30
CA ARG A 346 -21.54 -8.72 -22.09
C ARG A 346 -22.29 -9.04 -20.81
N TRP A 347 -22.68 -8.01 -20.09
CA TRP A 347 -23.46 -8.13 -18.85
C TRP A 347 -24.75 -7.33 -18.96
N GLU A 348 -25.87 -8.04 -18.89
CA GLU A 348 -27.20 -7.48 -18.88
C GLU A 348 -27.73 -7.48 -17.45
N HIS A 349 -27.62 -6.34 -16.78
CA HIS A 349 -28.09 -6.20 -15.41
C HIS A 349 -29.58 -5.78 -15.41
N PRO A 350 -30.46 -6.42 -14.60
CA PRO A 350 -31.91 -6.20 -14.64
C PRO A 350 -32.34 -4.75 -14.37
N VAL A 351 -31.52 -3.96 -13.67
CA VAL A 351 -31.80 -2.55 -13.35
C VAL A 351 -30.96 -1.58 -14.19
N LEU A 352 -29.73 -1.96 -14.56
CA LEU A 352 -28.79 -1.04 -15.23
C LEU A 352 -28.81 -1.20 -16.75
N GLY A 353 -29.46 -2.25 -17.27
CA GLY A 353 -29.42 -2.62 -18.67
C GLY A 353 -28.07 -3.21 -19.08
N ASP A 354 -27.70 -3.01 -20.34
CA ASP A 354 -26.39 -3.40 -20.89
C ASP A 354 -25.26 -2.58 -20.23
N VAL A 355 -24.46 -3.22 -19.39
CA VAL A 355 -23.31 -2.60 -18.74
C VAL A 355 -22.06 -2.77 -19.61
N SER A 356 -21.36 -1.66 -19.88
CA SER A 356 -20.15 -1.68 -20.72
C SER A 356 -19.01 -2.51 -20.09
N PRO A 357 -18.29 -3.35 -20.88
CA PRO A 357 -17.10 -4.07 -20.41
C PRO A 357 -16.04 -3.18 -19.78
N SER A 358 -15.85 -1.97 -20.31
CA SER A 358 -14.91 -0.97 -19.76
C SER A 358 -15.22 -0.58 -18.30
N ILE A 359 -16.45 -0.81 -17.83
CA ILE A 359 -16.88 -0.50 -16.46
C ILE A 359 -16.71 -1.72 -15.54
N PHE A 360 -17.13 -2.91 -15.98
CA PHE A 360 -17.21 -4.07 -15.09
C PHE A 360 -15.97 -4.99 -15.14
N ILE A 361 -15.24 -5.05 -16.27
CA ILE A 361 -14.02 -5.86 -16.37
C ILE A 361 -12.95 -5.41 -15.38
N PRO A 362 -12.65 -4.10 -15.20
CA PRO A 362 -11.68 -3.66 -14.18
C PRO A 362 -12.09 -4.07 -12.76
N VAL A 363 -13.40 -4.08 -12.46
CA VAL A 363 -13.91 -4.52 -11.16
C VAL A 363 -13.71 -6.02 -10.97
N LEU A 364 -13.95 -6.84 -12.00
CA LEU A 364 -13.67 -8.28 -11.96
C LEU A 364 -12.19 -8.57 -11.73
N GLU A 365 -11.30 -7.81 -12.38
CA GLU A 365 -9.85 -8.00 -12.24
C GLU A 365 -9.36 -7.66 -10.84
N GLU A 366 -9.85 -6.58 -10.23
CA GLU A 366 -9.43 -6.14 -8.91
C GLU A 366 -9.94 -7.06 -7.79
N THR A 367 -11.20 -7.47 -7.89
CA THR A 367 -11.83 -8.39 -6.92
C THR A 367 -11.35 -9.83 -7.06
N GLY A 368 -10.72 -10.17 -8.19
CA GLY A 368 -10.31 -11.53 -8.52
C GLY A 368 -11.43 -12.40 -9.09
N LEU A 369 -12.64 -11.85 -9.26
CA LEU A 369 -13.75 -12.54 -9.91
C LEU A 369 -13.47 -12.84 -11.40
N ILE A 370 -12.52 -12.13 -12.02
CA ILE A 370 -12.14 -12.34 -13.43
C ILE A 370 -11.75 -13.79 -13.73
N GLU A 371 -11.20 -14.53 -12.76
CA GLU A 371 -10.81 -15.93 -12.95
C GLU A 371 -12.05 -16.82 -13.17
N ARG A 372 -13.08 -16.65 -12.33
CA ARG A 372 -14.36 -17.38 -12.45
C ARG A 372 -15.11 -17.01 -13.73
N PHE A 373 -15.13 -15.72 -14.06
CA PHE A 373 -15.79 -15.23 -15.26
C PHE A 373 -15.06 -15.67 -16.53
N GLY A 374 -13.74 -15.63 -16.53
CA GLY A 374 -12.93 -16.07 -17.66
C GLY A 374 -13.05 -17.58 -17.91
N GLU A 375 -13.13 -18.40 -16.86
CA GLU A 375 -13.45 -19.83 -17.03
C GLU A 375 -14.84 -20.03 -17.64
N TRP A 376 -15.85 -19.28 -17.16
CA TRP A 376 -17.20 -19.33 -17.73
C TRP A 376 -17.21 -18.90 -19.20
N VAL A 377 -16.51 -17.82 -19.57
CA VAL A 377 -16.38 -17.36 -20.96
C VAL A 377 -15.74 -18.44 -21.82
N LEU A 378 -14.57 -18.95 -21.43
CA LEU A 378 -13.87 -19.99 -22.18
C LEU A 378 -14.75 -21.22 -22.40
N ARG A 379 -15.42 -21.70 -21.35
CA ARG A 379 -16.23 -22.93 -21.41
C ARG A 379 -17.41 -22.77 -22.36
N ASN A 380 -18.15 -21.67 -22.23
CA ASN A 380 -19.33 -21.43 -23.08
C ASN A 380 -18.94 -21.11 -24.52
N ALA A 381 -17.88 -20.32 -24.73
CA ALA A 381 -17.39 -19.98 -26.06
C ALA A 381 -16.85 -21.21 -26.80
N CYS A 382 -16.04 -22.03 -26.14
CA CYS A 382 -15.48 -23.23 -26.76
C CYS A 382 -16.58 -24.23 -27.14
N ARG A 383 -17.58 -24.41 -26.27
CA ARG A 383 -18.74 -25.26 -26.57
C ARG A 383 -19.54 -24.73 -27.75
N GLN A 384 -19.88 -23.44 -27.74
CA GLN A 384 -20.62 -22.82 -28.84
C GLN A 384 -19.89 -22.96 -30.19
N TYR A 385 -18.57 -22.78 -30.18
CA TYR A 385 -17.76 -22.87 -31.40
C TYR A 385 -17.59 -24.32 -31.88
N ALA A 386 -17.44 -25.28 -30.97
CA ALA A 386 -17.45 -26.70 -31.30
C ALA A 386 -18.80 -27.11 -31.93
N ASP A 387 -19.91 -26.59 -31.41
CA ASP A 387 -21.24 -26.82 -31.97
C ASP A 387 -21.33 -26.27 -33.40
N TRP A 388 -20.84 -25.06 -33.67
CA TRP A 388 -20.78 -24.50 -35.03
C TRP A 388 -19.93 -25.33 -35.99
N LEU A 389 -18.75 -25.79 -35.55
CA LEU A 389 -17.88 -26.65 -36.34
C LEU A 389 -18.56 -27.98 -36.68
N SER A 390 -19.20 -28.61 -35.70
CA SER A 390 -19.87 -29.91 -35.88
C SER A 390 -21.06 -29.84 -36.86
N GLN A 391 -21.72 -28.68 -36.93
CA GLN A 391 -22.84 -28.42 -37.83
C GLN A 391 -22.38 -27.89 -39.21
N GLY A 392 -21.09 -27.64 -39.39
CA GLY A 392 -20.55 -27.04 -40.62
C GLY A 392 -21.00 -25.59 -40.85
N LEU A 393 -21.38 -24.88 -39.78
CA LEU A 393 -21.82 -23.48 -39.83
C LEU A 393 -20.64 -22.51 -39.95
N VAL A 394 -19.45 -22.94 -39.53
CA VAL A 394 -18.18 -22.22 -39.72
C VAL A 394 -17.17 -23.17 -40.40
N PRO A 395 -16.26 -22.65 -41.25
CA PRO A 395 -15.19 -23.45 -41.84
C PRO A 395 -14.28 -24.13 -40.81
N ALA A 396 -13.68 -25.26 -41.16
CA ALA A 396 -12.85 -26.03 -40.23
C ALA A 396 -11.52 -25.35 -39.86
N ASP A 397 -11.03 -24.43 -40.71
CA ASP A 397 -9.75 -23.72 -40.53
C ASP A 397 -9.89 -22.39 -39.78
N THR A 398 -11.08 -22.03 -39.32
CA THR A 398 -11.35 -20.76 -38.63
C THR A 398 -11.10 -20.87 -37.13
N LYS A 399 -10.85 -19.71 -36.50
CA LYS A 399 -10.47 -19.65 -35.08
C LYS A 399 -11.50 -18.92 -34.21
N LEU A 400 -11.55 -19.30 -32.95
CA LEU A 400 -12.23 -18.63 -31.85
C LEU A 400 -11.17 -17.90 -31.02
N SER A 401 -11.28 -16.59 -30.91
CA SER A 401 -10.38 -15.78 -30.11
C SER A 401 -11.02 -15.39 -28.77
N VAL A 402 -10.31 -15.60 -27.67
CA VAL A 402 -10.78 -15.29 -26.31
C VAL A 402 -9.72 -14.50 -25.55
N ASN A 403 -10.13 -13.33 -25.06
CA ASN A 403 -9.31 -12.48 -24.19
C ASN A 403 -8.99 -13.16 -22.86
N LEU A 404 -7.73 -13.11 -22.46
CA LEU A 404 -7.23 -13.68 -21.22
C LEU A 404 -6.66 -12.59 -20.31
N SER A 405 -7.17 -12.52 -19.09
CA SER A 405 -6.72 -11.51 -18.12
C SER A 405 -5.30 -11.77 -17.61
N PRO A 406 -4.58 -10.73 -17.15
CA PRO A 406 -3.24 -10.89 -16.58
C PRO A 406 -3.19 -11.83 -15.37
N ARG A 407 -4.29 -11.95 -14.61
CA ARG A 407 -4.37 -12.84 -13.44
C ARG A 407 -4.45 -14.30 -13.87
N GLN A 408 -5.26 -14.62 -14.87
CA GLN A 408 -5.37 -15.97 -15.42
C GLN A 408 -4.07 -16.42 -16.09
N PHE A 409 -3.39 -15.52 -16.81
CA PHE A 409 -2.09 -15.84 -17.45
C PHE A 409 -0.99 -16.23 -16.46
N ARG A 410 -1.10 -15.78 -15.19
CA ARG A 410 -0.14 -16.11 -14.12
C ARG A 410 -0.40 -17.45 -13.46
N GLN A 411 -1.54 -18.09 -13.73
CA GLN A 411 -1.86 -19.41 -13.16
C GLN A 411 -0.94 -20.47 -13.79
N ARG A 412 -0.27 -21.25 -12.94
CA ARG A 412 0.72 -22.26 -13.39
C ARG A 412 0.07 -23.45 -14.10
N ASP A 413 -1.18 -23.71 -13.78
CA ASP A 413 -2.03 -24.78 -14.28
C ASP A 413 -2.90 -24.35 -15.47
N LEU A 414 -2.76 -23.10 -15.96
CA LEU A 414 -3.57 -22.57 -17.08
C LEU A 414 -3.61 -23.51 -18.28
N ALA A 415 -2.46 -24.00 -18.75
CA ALA A 415 -2.41 -24.88 -19.92
C ALA A 415 -3.16 -26.21 -19.68
N ASP A 416 -3.09 -26.76 -18.45
CA ASP A 416 -3.78 -28.00 -18.11
C ASP A 416 -5.30 -27.76 -18.02
N SER A 417 -5.71 -26.63 -17.44
CA SER A 417 -7.12 -26.21 -17.38
C SER A 417 -7.71 -25.98 -18.77
N ILE A 418 -6.96 -25.32 -19.68
CA ILE A 418 -7.38 -25.14 -21.07
C ILE A 418 -7.50 -26.49 -21.79
N GLN A 419 -6.56 -27.41 -21.60
CA GLN A 419 -6.63 -28.75 -22.18
C GLN A 419 -7.90 -29.49 -21.74
N GLN A 420 -8.22 -29.47 -20.45
CA GLN A 420 -9.44 -30.10 -19.92
C GLN A 420 -10.69 -29.44 -20.50
N LEU A 421 -10.73 -28.11 -20.55
CA LEU A 421 -11.88 -27.37 -21.08
C LEU A 421 -12.12 -27.65 -22.57
N LEU A 422 -11.06 -27.71 -23.38
CA LEU A 422 -11.14 -28.07 -24.79
C LEU A 422 -11.68 -29.50 -24.97
N ALA A 423 -11.21 -30.44 -24.14
CA ALA A 423 -11.68 -31.82 -24.16
C ALA A 423 -13.17 -31.92 -23.78
N ASP A 424 -13.60 -31.21 -22.74
CA ASP A 424 -15.01 -31.15 -22.30
C ASP A 424 -15.92 -30.54 -23.38
N ALA A 425 -15.45 -29.49 -24.07
CA ALA A 425 -16.19 -28.79 -25.12
C ALA A 425 -16.18 -29.54 -26.46
N GLY A 426 -15.25 -30.47 -26.66
CA GLY A 426 -15.02 -31.13 -27.96
C GLY A 426 -14.42 -30.20 -29.02
N LEU A 427 -13.78 -29.09 -28.61
CA LEU A 427 -13.16 -28.13 -29.52
C LEU A 427 -11.71 -28.57 -29.84
N PRO A 428 -11.32 -28.71 -31.12
CA PRO A 428 -9.92 -28.98 -31.45
C PRO A 428 -9.04 -27.79 -31.04
N PRO A 429 -7.88 -28.02 -30.39
CA PRO A 429 -7.04 -26.93 -29.86
C PRO A 429 -6.62 -25.88 -30.88
N GLN A 430 -6.39 -26.30 -32.13
CA GLN A 430 -6.02 -25.42 -33.26
C GLN A 430 -7.06 -24.35 -33.60
N ASN A 431 -8.31 -24.55 -33.19
CA ASN A 431 -9.41 -23.62 -33.38
C ASN A 431 -9.53 -22.60 -32.23
N LEU A 432 -8.72 -22.69 -31.16
CA LEU A 432 -8.68 -21.68 -30.10
C LEU A 432 -7.46 -20.77 -30.25
N THR A 433 -7.69 -19.46 -30.13
CA THR A 433 -6.68 -18.43 -29.97
C THR A 433 -6.90 -17.73 -28.64
N LEU A 434 -5.86 -17.63 -27.82
CA LEU A 434 -5.88 -16.83 -26.61
C LEU A 434 -5.26 -15.46 -26.88
N GLU A 435 -5.98 -14.39 -26.53
CA GLU A 435 -5.50 -13.02 -26.70
C GLU A 435 -5.00 -12.50 -25.36
N ILE A 436 -3.79 -11.96 -25.35
CA ILE A 436 -3.15 -11.41 -24.15
C ILE A 436 -2.58 -10.04 -24.46
N THR A 437 -2.71 -9.10 -23.53
CA THR A 437 -2.11 -7.77 -23.69
C THR A 437 -0.59 -7.82 -23.56
N GLU A 438 0.09 -6.87 -24.20
CA GLU A 438 1.54 -6.71 -24.09
C GLU A 438 2.01 -6.58 -22.63
N SER A 439 1.29 -5.80 -21.82
CA SER A 439 1.61 -5.59 -20.40
C SER A 439 1.54 -6.87 -19.56
N THR A 440 0.68 -7.82 -19.95
CA THR A 440 0.55 -9.14 -19.30
C THR A 440 1.83 -9.95 -19.44
N LEU A 441 2.44 -9.92 -20.63
CA LEU A 441 3.69 -10.63 -20.91
C LEU A 441 4.89 -10.04 -20.16
N MET A 442 4.94 -8.71 -20.07
CA MET A 442 6.08 -7.99 -19.50
C MET A 442 6.24 -8.15 -17.99
N TYR A 443 5.21 -8.60 -17.28
CA TYR A 443 5.27 -8.78 -15.84
C TYR A 443 6.25 -9.88 -15.40
N ASN A 444 6.35 -10.98 -16.17
CA ASN A 444 7.29 -12.07 -15.92
C ASN A 444 7.55 -12.85 -17.22
N LEU A 445 8.56 -12.41 -17.98
CA LEU A 445 8.91 -12.96 -19.29
C LEU A 445 9.26 -14.46 -19.23
N ASP A 446 10.08 -14.90 -18.27
CA ASP A 446 10.51 -16.30 -18.17
C ASP A 446 9.33 -17.25 -17.91
N HIS A 447 8.42 -16.86 -17.01
CA HIS A 447 7.20 -17.62 -16.77
C HIS A 447 6.26 -17.59 -17.99
N GLY A 448 6.09 -16.41 -18.61
CA GLY A 448 5.27 -16.25 -19.80
C GLY A 448 5.71 -17.16 -20.93
N VAL A 449 7.01 -17.20 -21.24
CA VAL A 449 7.59 -18.08 -22.27
C VAL A 449 7.28 -19.56 -22.00
N GLN A 450 7.35 -20.01 -20.74
CA GLN A 450 7.02 -21.39 -20.39
C GLN A 450 5.54 -21.71 -20.62
N VAL A 451 4.63 -20.82 -20.20
CA VAL A 451 3.19 -20.98 -20.40
C VAL A 451 2.84 -20.99 -21.89
N LEU A 452 3.38 -20.05 -22.66
CA LEU A 452 3.13 -19.96 -24.10
C LEU A 452 3.64 -21.20 -24.85
N ASN A 453 4.82 -21.72 -24.50
CA ASN A 453 5.32 -22.96 -25.09
C ASN A 453 4.41 -24.17 -24.79
N ARG A 454 3.85 -24.24 -23.57
CA ARG A 454 2.87 -25.29 -23.23
C ARG A 454 1.59 -25.14 -24.04
N LEU A 455 1.05 -23.93 -24.18
CA LEU A 455 -0.13 -23.65 -25.00
C LEU A 455 0.10 -24.01 -26.48
N ARG A 456 1.25 -23.61 -27.04
CA ARG A 456 1.66 -23.99 -28.39
C ARG A 456 1.77 -25.50 -28.56
N THR A 457 2.31 -26.22 -27.56
CA THR A 457 2.41 -27.68 -27.58
C THR A 457 1.03 -28.36 -27.58
N LEU A 458 0.03 -27.74 -26.94
CA LEU A 458 -1.37 -28.19 -27.03
C LEU A 458 -1.99 -27.93 -28.40
N GLY A 459 -1.40 -27.05 -29.20
CA GLY A 459 -1.93 -26.60 -30.50
C GLY A 459 -2.79 -25.35 -30.40
N VAL A 460 -2.85 -24.68 -29.26
CA VAL A 460 -3.59 -23.42 -29.06
C VAL A 460 -2.75 -22.26 -29.60
N SER A 461 -3.37 -21.37 -30.37
CA SER A 461 -2.71 -20.16 -30.87
C SER A 461 -2.70 -19.05 -29.84
N VAL A 462 -1.72 -18.14 -29.93
CA VAL A 462 -1.65 -16.95 -29.07
C VAL A 462 -1.52 -15.68 -29.90
N ALA A 463 -2.33 -14.68 -29.55
CA ALA A 463 -2.28 -13.33 -30.09
C ALA A 463 -1.83 -12.34 -29.02
N ILE A 464 -0.98 -11.38 -29.40
CA ILE A 464 -0.74 -10.19 -28.58
C ILE A 464 -1.75 -9.12 -28.96
N ASP A 465 -2.49 -8.64 -27.97
CA ASP A 465 -3.49 -7.59 -28.10
C ASP A 465 -2.98 -6.21 -27.68
N ASP A 466 -3.66 -5.17 -28.16
CA ASP A 466 -3.37 -3.75 -27.93
C ASP A 466 -1.90 -3.35 -28.26
N PHE A 467 -1.30 -3.97 -29.28
CA PHE A 467 0.12 -3.80 -29.57
C PHE A 467 0.46 -2.36 -29.97
N GLY A 468 1.51 -1.80 -29.36
CA GLY A 468 2.00 -0.44 -29.64
C GLY A 468 1.51 0.64 -28.68
N THR A 469 0.61 0.30 -27.74
CA THR A 469 0.14 1.22 -26.67
C THR A 469 1.07 1.24 -25.44
N GLY A 470 2.02 0.29 -25.34
CA GLY A 470 2.98 0.13 -24.25
C GLY A 470 4.45 0.38 -24.63
N TYR A 471 5.37 0.15 -23.67
CA TYR A 471 6.82 0.22 -23.90
C TYR A 471 7.34 -1.10 -24.47
N SER A 472 7.23 -1.30 -25.79
CA SER A 472 7.70 -2.53 -26.43
C SER A 472 9.23 -2.58 -26.54
N SER A 473 9.83 -3.62 -25.96
CA SER A 473 11.22 -3.98 -26.26
C SER A 473 11.21 -5.05 -27.36
N LEU A 474 11.45 -4.65 -28.60
CA LEU A 474 11.53 -5.54 -29.78
C LEU A 474 12.43 -6.76 -29.56
N ALA A 475 13.38 -6.67 -28.62
CA ALA A 475 14.32 -7.72 -28.28
C ALA A 475 13.67 -9.02 -27.79
N TYR A 476 12.50 -8.99 -27.13
CA TYR A 476 11.86 -10.21 -26.60
C TYR A 476 10.86 -10.85 -27.56
N LEU A 477 10.21 -10.07 -28.44
CA LEU A 477 9.20 -10.56 -29.37
C LEU A 477 9.71 -11.70 -30.25
N LYS A 478 10.98 -11.65 -30.65
CA LYS A 478 11.62 -12.66 -31.49
C LYS A 478 11.65 -14.07 -30.85
N ASP A 479 11.66 -14.15 -29.52
CA ASP A 479 11.82 -15.40 -28.77
C ASP A 479 10.47 -15.91 -28.21
N LEU A 480 9.38 -15.16 -28.41
CA LEU A 480 8.06 -15.54 -27.93
C LEU A 480 7.36 -16.51 -28.90
N PRO A 481 6.78 -17.62 -28.42
CA PRO A 481 6.05 -18.57 -29.25
C PRO A 481 4.60 -18.10 -29.48
N ILE A 482 4.45 -16.94 -30.12
CA ILE A 482 3.17 -16.32 -30.51
C ILE A 482 2.88 -16.52 -32.01
N ASP A 483 1.64 -16.29 -32.43
CA ASP A 483 1.19 -16.52 -33.81
C ASP A 483 0.60 -15.24 -34.45
N TYR A 484 -0.05 -14.40 -33.64
CA TYR A 484 -0.75 -13.21 -34.11
C TYR A 484 -0.33 -11.96 -33.35
N LEU A 485 -0.41 -10.82 -34.03
CA LEU A 485 -0.27 -9.48 -33.46
C LEU A 485 -1.51 -8.67 -33.87
N LYS A 486 -2.23 -8.13 -32.88
CA LYS A 486 -3.41 -7.29 -33.10
C LYS A 486 -3.00 -5.82 -32.99
N ILE A 487 -3.33 -5.04 -34.02
CA ILE A 487 -3.06 -3.59 -34.06
C ILE A 487 -4.24 -2.88 -33.42
N ASP A 488 -3.97 -2.16 -32.33
CA ASP A 488 -4.97 -1.37 -31.62
C ASP A 488 -5.67 -0.38 -32.56
N ARG A 489 -6.99 -0.23 -32.37
CA ARG A 489 -7.84 0.70 -33.11
C ARG A 489 -7.28 2.12 -33.17
N MET A 490 -6.55 2.57 -32.16
CA MET A 490 -5.97 3.92 -32.09
C MET A 490 -5.02 4.20 -33.26
N PHE A 491 -4.33 3.19 -33.80
CA PHE A 491 -3.45 3.32 -34.96
C PHE A 491 -4.15 3.04 -36.30
N VAL A 492 -5.37 2.49 -36.27
CA VAL A 492 -6.16 2.15 -37.47
C VAL A 492 -7.18 3.25 -37.79
N LYS A 493 -7.73 3.91 -36.77
CA LYS A 493 -8.86 4.84 -36.91
C LYS A 493 -8.58 6.01 -37.86
N ASP A 494 -7.38 6.56 -37.83
CA ASP A 494 -6.99 7.72 -38.64
C ASP A 494 -5.96 7.35 -39.74
N ILE A 495 -5.87 6.06 -40.11
CA ILE A 495 -4.88 5.51 -41.06
C ILE A 495 -4.96 6.13 -42.47
N VAL A 496 -6.12 6.68 -42.85
CA VAL A 496 -6.34 7.32 -44.16
C VAL A 496 -5.92 8.79 -44.14
N THR A 497 -6.06 9.46 -42.99
CA THR A 497 -5.94 10.92 -42.85
C THR A 497 -4.64 11.37 -42.20
N ASP A 498 -4.05 10.54 -41.33
CA ASP A 498 -2.80 10.81 -40.63
C ASP A 498 -1.66 9.93 -41.15
N SER A 499 -0.67 10.57 -41.77
CA SER A 499 0.55 9.92 -42.25
C SER A 499 1.38 9.27 -41.14
N HIS A 500 1.26 9.73 -39.89
CA HIS A 500 1.97 9.17 -38.75
C HIS A 500 1.36 7.82 -38.34
N ASP A 501 0.05 7.76 -38.17
CA ASP A 501 -0.66 6.52 -37.83
C ASP A 501 -0.52 5.48 -38.96
N ALA A 502 -0.59 5.93 -40.21
CA ALA A 502 -0.30 5.08 -41.37
C ALA A 502 1.12 4.50 -41.35
N ALA A 503 2.12 5.32 -41.00
CA ALA A 503 3.50 4.87 -40.88
C ALA A 503 3.71 3.90 -39.71
N ILE A 504 3.06 4.12 -38.58
CA ILE A 504 3.10 3.22 -37.41
C ILE A 504 2.45 1.88 -37.77
N ALA A 505 1.23 1.89 -38.30
CA ALA A 505 0.52 0.68 -38.71
C ALA A 505 1.33 -0.13 -39.72
N SER A 506 1.86 0.51 -40.76
CA SER A 506 2.74 -0.14 -41.74
C SER A 506 4.01 -0.72 -41.11
N SER A 507 4.61 -0.02 -40.15
CA SER A 507 5.81 -0.50 -39.44
C SER A 507 5.51 -1.73 -38.57
N ILE A 508 4.36 -1.75 -37.89
CA ILE A 508 3.91 -2.89 -37.08
C ILE A 508 3.64 -4.09 -37.98
N ILE A 509 2.97 -3.90 -39.12
CA ILE A 509 2.68 -4.97 -40.08
C ILE A 509 3.99 -5.61 -40.58
N ASN A 510 4.92 -4.78 -41.06
CA ASN A 510 6.22 -5.25 -41.54
C ASN A 510 7.03 -5.97 -40.45
N LEU A 511 7.01 -5.45 -39.22
CA LEU A 511 7.66 -6.09 -38.07
C LEU A 511 7.11 -7.49 -37.82
N ALA A 512 5.78 -7.62 -37.74
CA ALA A 512 5.12 -8.89 -37.49
C ALA A 512 5.49 -9.93 -38.55
N HIS A 513 5.43 -9.56 -39.84
CA HIS A 513 5.80 -10.45 -40.94
C HIS A 513 7.27 -10.86 -40.91
N ASN A 514 8.17 -9.95 -40.56
CA ASN A 514 9.60 -10.27 -40.38
C ASN A 514 9.85 -11.28 -39.25
N LEU A 515 8.94 -11.36 -38.28
CA LEU A 515 8.96 -12.35 -37.20
C LEU A 515 8.15 -13.61 -37.53
N GLY A 516 7.55 -13.69 -38.73
CA GLY A 516 6.71 -14.81 -39.15
C GLY A 516 5.31 -14.84 -38.51
N LEU A 517 4.86 -13.70 -37.96
CA LEU A 517 3.55 -13.54 -37.31
C LEU A 517 2.52 -13.03 -38.30
N LYS A 518 1.24 -13.36 -38.06
CA LYS A 518 0.10 -12.77 -38.78
C LYS A 518 -0.43 -11.55 -38.07
N VAL A 519 -1.06 -10.64 -38.81
CA VAL A 519 -1.54 -9.37 -38.27
C VAL A 519 -3.06 -9.25 -38.37
N ILE A 520 -3.68 -8.80 -37.29
CA ILE A 520 -5.11 -8.48 -37.25
C ILE A 520 -5.28 -6.99 -36.97
N ALA A 521 -5.89 -6.24 -37.87
CA ALA A 521 -6.20 -4.83 -37.65
C ALA A 521 -7.56 -4.66 -36.98
N GLU A 522 -7.61 -3.91 -35.87
CA GLU A 522 -8.85 -3.67 -35.14
C GLU A 522 -9.53 -2.35 -35.47
N GLY A 523 -10.86 -2.31 -35.32
CA GLY A 523 -11.62 -1.07 -35.40
C GLY A 523 -11.75 -0.51 -36.82
N VAL A 524 -11.72 -1.37 -37.85
CA VAL A 524 -11.97 -0.97 -39.24
C VAL A 524 -13.45 -0.55 -39.40
N GLU A 525 -13.68 0.71 -39.78
CA GLU A 525 -15.02 1.30 -39.87
C GLU A 525 -15.50 1.58 -41.30
N ASP A 526 -14.59 1.67 -42.27
CA ASP A 526 -14.92 1.90 -43.69
C ASP A 526 -14.03 1.11 -44.66
N SER A 527 -14.36 1.22 -45.96
CA SER A 527 -13.63 0.55 -47.04
C SER A 527 -12.29 1.20 -47.37
N GLU A 528 -12.14 2.50 -47.12
CA GLU A 528 -10.90 3.22 -47.43
C GLU A 528 -9.77 2.77 -46.49
N MET A 529 -10.09 2.57 -45.19
CA MET A 529 -9.19 1.94 -44.22
C MET A 529 -8.75 0.54 -44.69
N LEU A 530 -9.69 -0.25 -45.20
CA LEU A 530 -9.42 -1.61 -45.67
C LEU A 530 -8.48 -1.59 -46.90
N ASP A 531 -8.68 -0.66 -47.83
CA ASP A 531 -7.81 -0.50 -48.99
C ASP A 531 -6.37 -0.16 -48.57
N VAL A 532 -6.19 0.72 -47.58
CA VAL A 532 -4.88 1.06 -47.03
C VAL A 532 -4.24 -0.15 -46.33
N LEU A 533 -4.99 -0.88 -45.51
CA LEU A 533 -4.51 -2.10 -44.85
C LEU A 533 -4.11 -3.18 -45.86
N ALA A 534 -4.84 -3.31 -46.97
CA ALA A 534 -4.51 -4.22 -48.07
C ALA A 534 -3.18 -3.83 -48.74
N VAL A 535 -2.96 -2.52 -48.98
CA VAL A 535 -1.68 -2.02 -49.52
C VAL A 535 -0.51 -2.30 -48.57
N PHE A 536 -0.73 -2.22 -47.26
CA PHE A 536 0.29 -2.54 -46.27
C PHE A 536 0.49 -4.05 -46.07
N GLY A 537 -0.35 -4.89 -46.67
CA GLY A 537 -0.24 -6.35 -46.59
C GLY A 537 -0.83 -6.95 -45.32
N CYS A 538 -1.71 -6.25 -44.61
CA CYS A 538 -2.37 -6.78 -43.42
C CYS A 538 -3.11 -8.11 -43.73
N ASP A 539 -3.05 -9.10 -42.84
CA ASP A 539 -3.60 -10.44 -43.10
C ASP A 539 -5.12 -10.51 -42.84
N GLN A 540 -5.55 -9.94 -41.71
CA GLN A 540 -6.91 -10.03 -41.20
C GLN A 540 -7.36 -8.69 -40.62
N TYR A 541 -8.67 -8.48 -40.57
CA TYR A 541 -9.24 -7.31 -39.93
C TYR A 541 -10.52 -7.65 -39.16
N GLN A 542 -10.84 -6.79 -38.20
CA GLN A 542 -12.11 -6.78 -37.49
C GLN A 542 -12.58 -5.37 -37.24
N GLY A 543 -13.89 -5.14 -37.32
CA GLY A 543 -14.45 -3.82 -37.10
C GLY A 543 -15.88 -3.68 -37.60
N PHE A 544 -16.47 -2.53 -37.30
CA PHE A 544 -17.89 -2.25 -37.57
C PHE A 544 -18.20 -2.16 -39.07
N PHE A 545 -17.18 -1.97 -39.91
CA PHE A 545 -17.33 -2.04 -41.36
C PHE A 545 -17.93 -3.39 -41.80
N PHE A 546 -17.44 -4.49 -41.23
CA PHE A 546 -17.96 -5.82 -41.56
C PHE A 546 -19.20 -6.16 -40.74
N ALA A 547 -19.06 -6.14 -39.41
CA ALA A 547 -20.15 -6.36 -38.47
C ALA A 547 -19.79 -5.83 -37.08
N ARG A 548 -20.79 -5.33 -36.36
CA ARG A 548 -20.70 -5.11 -34.90
C ARG A 548 -20.65 -6.48 -34.19
N PRO A 549 -20.31 -6.54 -32.89
CA PRO A 549 -20.47 -7.76 -32.11
C PRO A 549 -21.91 -8.27 -32.12
N LEU A 550 -22.10 -9.54 -32.45
CA LEU A 550 -23.40 -10.18 -32.68
C LEU A 550 -23.67 -11.31 -31.68
N PRO A 551 -24.94 -11.65 -31.41
CA PRO A 551 -25.31 -12.91 -30.76
C PRO A 551 -24.85 -14.14 -31.57
N ALA A 552 -24.82 -15.30 -30.91
CA ALA A 552 -24.36 -16.54 -31.53
C ALA A 552 -25.14 -16.91 -32.81
N ASP A 553 -26.47 -16.75 -32.80
CA ASP A 553 -27.35 -17.16 -33.90
C ASP A 553 -27.14 -16.35 -35.19
N ASP A 554 -26.54 -15.17 -35.07
CA ASP A 554 -26.32 -14.24 -36.19
C ASP A 554 -24.96 -14.43 -36.87
N ILE A 555 -24.07 -15.29 -36.33
CA ILE A 555 -22.75 -15.56 -36.93
C ILE A 555 -22.84 -16.40 -38.21
N PRO A 556 -23.59 -17.52 -38.29
CA PRO A 556 -23.64 -18.32 -39.52
C PRO A 556 -24.09 -17.55 -40.78
N PRO A 557 -25.08 -16.64 -40.72
CA PRO A 557 -25.40 -15.76 -41.84
C PRO A 557 -24.22 -14.88 -42.30
N MET A 558 -23.37 -14.42 -41.37
CA MET A 558 -22.19 -13.62 -41.72
C MET A 558 -21.12 -14.46 -42.42
N VAL A 559 -20.93 -15.72 -42.02
CA VAL A 559 -20.02 -16.64 -42.71
C VAL A 559 -20.44 -16.83 -44.16
N ALA A 560 -21.75 -17.01 -44.42
CA ALA A 560 -22.28 -17.19 -45.77
C ALA A 560 -22.09 -15.95 -46.67
N ARG A 561 -21.88 -14.75 -46.11
CA ARG A 561 -21.58 -13.52 -46.87
C ARG A 561 -20.13 -13.48 -47.37
N CYS A 562 -19.25 -14.26 -46.78
CA CYS A 562 -17.82 -14.36 -47.11
C CYS A 562 -17.47 -15.61 -47.94
N ALA A 563 -18.47 -16.44 -48.28
CA ALA A 563 -18.30 -17.73 -48.93
C ALA A 563 -18.30 -17.65 -50.46
#